data_AF-A0A842I9C4-F1
#
_entry.id   AF-A0A842I9C4-F1
#
_cell.length_a   1.000
_cell.length_b   1.000
_cell.length_c   1.000
_cell.angle_alpha   90.00
_cell.angle_beta   90.00
_cell.angle_gamma   90.00
#
_symmetry.space_group_name_H-M   'P 1'
#
loop_
_entity.id
_entity.type
_entity.pdbx_description
1 polymer ?
#
loop_
_entity_poly.entity_id
_entity_poly.type
_entity_poly.pdbx_seq_one_letter_code
_entity_poly.pdbx_strand_id
1 'polypeptide(L)'
;MGFRGFGVAVLVTCCALAGMVRAQDVTLTARDGGLALDGVLLGWDGEFYRIDTSYGPLTVDGQGVICDGPGCPDLTAPKAQVRLVGEAGPGQALTGPLVAAFAAARGLDAVTDGVVTWLVERAGGQVLAEFSFEPMAHDAALAALAAGRAELVVSVGTAPDFGARVLAMDALVPVAAPDNPLAKIASVDLARVLSGEVSNWAEVGGPDMPLVLHGLAPGSGVADALAARLGRDVAATKVHGDLAALADAVARDPWAIAVTTRGAAGKAKPLLLTDKCGFPLLPSSLAVKAEDYPLALPLHLLTPRRRLPLMAREFLEFLALPDAQAAISAAGYVDRGPERQALTGDGLRLMNAIAGAGEETSLDDLKRLVGAMDGAERVSLTFRFEDGSSTLEAASQENLTDLARMLDAGLFRNESLVLAGFSDGSGAAAANLALSQSRAKAVRDALAAVVAPDTALPEVMAFGEAMPMACDETTAGRRLNRRVELWVRPAMAKGDPAPEN
;
A
#
# COMPACT_ATOMS: atom_id res chain seq x y z
N MET A 1 -28.93 18.52 -72.16
CA MET A 1 -29.23 17.74 -73.39
C MET A 1 -27.90 17.33 -74.01
N GLY A 2 -27.65 16.02 -74.14
CA GLY A 2 -26.40 15.44 -74.70
C GLY A 2 -25.22 15.49 -73.71
N PHE A 3 -24.36 14.49 -73.53
CA PHE A 3 -24.01 13.35 -74.38
C PHE A 3 -23.53 12.18 -73.50
N ARG A 4 -23.81 10.96 -73.97
CA ARG A 4 -23.31 9.68 -73.45
C ARG A 4 -21.80 9.54 -73.70
N GLY A 5 -21.07 8.97 -72.74
CA GLY A 5 -19.70 8.49 -72.92
C GLY A 5 -19.52 7.14 -72.25
N PHE A 6 -19.23 6.12 -73.07
CA PHE A 6 -18.93 4.74 -72.70
C PHE A 6 -17.73 4.64 -71.74
N GLY A 7 -17.86 3.83 -70.68
CA GLY A 7 -16.75 3.41 -69.82
C GLY A 7 -16.73 1.89 -69.72
N VAL A 8 -15.70 1.30 -70.33
CA VAL A 8 -15.44 -0.14 -70.47
C VAL A 8 -15.16 -0.78 -69.11
N ALA A 9 -15.74 -1.96 -68.89
CA ALA A 9 -15.49 -2.81 -67.74
C ALA A 9 -14.05 -3.35 -67.74
N VAL A 10 -13.31 -3.11 -66.65
CA VAL A 10 -12.06 -3.82 -66.33
C VAL A 10 -12.32 -4.59 -65.04
N LEU A 11 -12.57 -5.89 -65.18
CA LEU A 11 -12.66 -6.81 -64.06
C LEU A 11 -11.22 -7.16 -63.65
N VAL A 12 -10.70 -6.48 -62.63
CA VAL A 12 -9.42 -6.84 -61.99
C VAL A 12 -9.71 -7.99 -61.04
N THR A 13 -9.34 -9.20 -61.45
CA THR A 13 -9.35 -10.38 -60.58
C THR A 13 -8.21 -10.25 -59.56
N CYS A 14 -8.52 -9.74 -58.37
CA CYS A 14 -7.63 -9.81 -57.22
C CYS A 14 -7.49 -11.27 -56.77
N CYS A 15 -6.40 -11.93 -57.14
CA CYS A 15 -5.95 -13.15 -56.49
C CYS A 15 -5.61 -12.83 -55.02
N ALA A 16 -6.53 -13.17 -54.12
CA ALA A 16 -6.24 -13.26 -52.71
C ALA A 16 -5.25 -14.42 -52.47
N LEU A 17 -3.97 -14.08 -52.29
CA LEU A 17 -3.03 -14.96 -51.61
C LEU A 17 -3.43 -14.98 -50.13
N ALA A 18 -4.38 -15.85 -49.79
CA ALA A 18 -4.62 -16.27 -48.42
C ALA A 18 -3.34 -16.94 -47.93
N GLY A 19 -2.60 -16.28 -47.04
CA GLY A 19 -1.55 -16.92 -46.28
C GLY A 19 -2.17 -18.08 -45.50
N MET A 20 -1.83 -19.32 -45.85
CA MET A 20 -2.16 -20.47 -45.03
C MET A 20 -1.47 -20.28 -43.68
N VAL A 21 -2.24 -19.99 -42.64
CA VAL A 21 -1.82 -20.24 -41.26
C VAL A 21 -1.53 -21.73 -41.20
N ARG A 22 -0.26 -22.11 -41.11
CA ARG A 22 0.09 -23.52 -40.95
C ARG A 22 -0.33 -23.92 -39.54
N ALA A 23 -1.31 -24.81 -39.44
CA ALA A 23 -1.43 -25.68 -38.29
C ALA A 23 -0.09 -26.39 -38.11
N GLN A 24 0.51 -26.30 -36.93
CA GLN A 24 1.80 -26.91 -36.64
C GLN A 24 1.60 -27.97 -35.57
N ASP A 25 1.97 -29.21 -35.92
CA ASP A 25 1.79 -30.38 -35.07
C ASP A 25 2.76 -30.33 -33.88
N VAL A 26 2.29 -30.78 -32.72
CA VAL A 26 3.03 -30.89 -31.47
C VAL A 26 2.69 -32.20 -30.74
N THR A 27 3.68 -32.78 -30.10
CA THR A 27 3.56 -33.89 -29.16
C THR A 27 3.99 -33.42 -27.78
N LEU A 28 3.09 -33.50 -26.80
CA LEU A 28 3.40 -33.23 -25.40
C LEU A 28 3.60 -34.55 -24.66
N THR A 29 4.82 -34.83 -24.24
CA THR A 29 5.17 -36.05 -23.52
C THR A 29 5.37 -35.75 -22.03
N ALA A 30 4.66 -36.44 -21.14
CA ALA A 30 4.87 -36.33 -19.70
C ALA A 30 6.31 -36.69 -19.35
N ARG A 31 6.93 -35.94 -18.42
CA ARG A 31 8.35 -36.12 -18.06
C ARG A 31 8.68 -37.48 -17.43
N ASP A 32 7.69 -38.14 -16.86
CA ASP A 32 7.80 -39.51 -16.34
C ASP A 32 7.66 -40.59 -17.44
N GLY A 33 7.42 -40.17 -18.69
CA GLY A 33 7.23 -41.04 -19.85
C GLY A 33 5.89 -41.78 -19.88
N GLY A 34 4.99 -41.51 -18.94
CA GLY A 34 3.74 -42.29 -18.77
C GLY A 34 2.63 -41.92 -19.76
N LEU A 35 2.72 -40.77 -20.41
CA LEU A 35 1.64 -40.22 -21.24
C LEU A 35 2.20 -39.35 -22.37
N ALA A 36 1.68 -39.49 -23.58
CA ALA A 36 1.97 -38.62 -24.71
C ALA A 36 0.65 -38.12 -25.33
N LEU A 37 0.59 -36.83 -25.65
CA LEU A 37 -0.57 -36.17 -26.22
C LEU A 37 -0.17 -35.51 -27.54
N ASP A 38 -0.72 -36.03 -28.64
CA ASP A 38 -0.51 -35.49 -29.99
C ASP A 38 -1.64 -34.53 -30.38
N GLY A 39 -1.29 -33.41 -30.99
CA GLY A 39 -2.28 -32.43 -31.43
C GLY A 39 -1.70 -31.26 -32.20
N VAL A 40 -2.56 -30.29 -32.49
CA VAL A 40 -2.16 -29.01 -33.11
C VAL A 40 -2.03 -27.95 -32.01
N LEU A 41 -0.94 -27.19 -31.98
CA LEU A 41 -0.79 -26.13 -31.00
C LEU A 41 -1.78 -24.98 -31.29
N LEU A 42 -2.66 -24.71 -30.33
CA LEU A 42 -3.58 -23.57 -30.35
C LEU A 42 -2.96 -22.33 -29.69
N GLY A 43 -2.06 -22.51 -28.72
CA GLY A 43 -1.33 -21.42 -28.07
C GLY A 43 -0.47 -21.86 -26.88
N TRP A 44 0.46 -21.00 -26.49
CA TRP A 44 1.34 -21.14 -25.31
C TRP A 44 1.36 -19.81 -24.54
N ASP A 45 1.13 -19.85 -23.22
CA ASP A 45 1.06 -18.64 -22.38
C ASP A 45 2.27 -18.45 -21.45
N GLY A 46 3.29 -19.30 -21.59
CA GLY A 46 4.47 -19.31 -20.71
C GLY A 46 4.42 -20.37 -19.60
N GLU A 47 3.27 -21.00 -19.36
CA GLU A 47 3.11 -22.05 -18.35
C GLU A 47 2.26 -23.22 -18.87
N PHE A 48 1.29 -22.99 -19.75
CA PHE A 48 0.39 -24.01 -20.29
C PHE A 48 0.39 -24.06 -21.82
N TYR A 49 0.46 -25.28 -22.34
CA TYR A 49 0.18 -25.59 -23.73
C TYR A 49 -1.32 -25.76 -23.91
N ARG A 50 -1.89 -25.05 -24.88
CA ARG A 50 -3.25 -25.29 -25.35
C ARG A 50 -3.14 -26.00 -26.69
N ILE A 51 -3.56 -27.27 -26.74
CA ILE A 51 -3.45 -28.12 -27.92
C ILE A 51 -4.82 -28.63 -28.34
N ASP A 52 -5.07 -28.72 -29.64
CA ASP A 52 -6.25 -29.39 -30.19
C ASP A 52 -5.91 -30.85 -30.46
N THR A 53 -6.53 -31.76 -29.72
CA THR A 53 -6.29 -33.20 -29.83
C THR A 53 -7.47 -33.90 -30.49
N SER A 54 -7.32 -35.20 -30.78
CA SER A 54 -8.44 -36.04 -31.24
C SER A 54 -9.61 -36.12 -30.24
N TYR A 55 -9.36 -35.77 -28.97
CA TYR A 55 -10.35 -35.71 -27.90
C TYR A 55 -10.92 -34.29 -27.68
N GLY A 56 -10.51 -33.32 -28.49
CA GLY A 56 -10.85 -31.90 -28.35
C GLY A 56 -9.71 -31.06 -27.76
N PRO A 57 -9.98 -29.77 -27.45
CA PRO A 57 -8.97 -28.86 -26.94
C PRO A 57 -8.60 -29.19 -25.50
N LEU A 58 -7.31 -29.35 -25.23
CA LEU A 58 -6.74 -29.62 -23.92
C LEU A 58 -5.78 -28.50 -23.51
N THR A 59 -5.70 -28.25 -22.20
CA THR A 59 -4.74 -27.33 -21.58
C THR A 59 -3.84 -28.13 -20.66
N VAL A 60 -2.53 -28.11 -20.93
CA VAL A 60 -1.54 -28.98 -20.30
C VAL A 60 -0.45 -28.13 -19.70
N ASP A 61 -0.06 -28.41 -18.45
CA ASP A 61 1.03 -27.71 -17.77
C ASP A 61 2.38 -28.03 -18.42
N GLY A 62 3.06 -27.01 -18.93
CA GLY A 62 4.35 -27.12 -19.60
C GLY A 62 5.52 -27.49 -18.69
N GLN A 63 5.38 -27.36 -17.37
CA GLN A 63 6.38 -27.92 -16.45
C GLN A 63 6.33 -29.45 -16.41
N GLY A 64 5.14 -30.03 -16.60
CA GLY A 64 4.93 -31.49 -16.53
C GLY A 64 5.27 -32.24 -17.83
N VAL A 65 5.46 -31.53 -18.94
CA VAL A 65 5.62 -32.13 -20.27
C VAL A 65 6.84 -31.60 -21.03
N ILE A 66 7.31 -32.38 -21.99
CA ILE A 66 8.28 -32.01 -23.01
C ILE A 66 7.51 -31.85 -24.31
N CYS A 67 7.65 -30.68 -24.95
CA CYS A 67 7.04 -30.41 -26.25
C CYS A 67 8.04 -30.79 -27.35
N ASP A 68 7.65 -31.72 -28.21
CA ASP A 68 8.36 -32.07 -29.43
C ASP A 68 7.51 -31.75 -30.67
N GLY A 69 8.15 -31.20 -31.71
CA GLY A 69 7.49 -30.92 -32.99
C GLY A 69 7.73 -29.50 -33.52
N PRO A 70 7.43 -29.25 -34.80
CA PRO A 70 7.65 -27.97 -35.45
C PRO A 70 6.78 -26.84 -34.89
N GLY A 71 5.68 -27.18 -34.21
CA GLY A 71 4.82 -26.22 -33.53
C GLY A 71 5.27 -25.85 -32.12
N CYS A 72 6.29 -26.51 -31.58
CA CYS A 72 6.75 -26.21 -30.23
C CYS A 72 7.42 -24.84 -30.20
N PRO A 73 6.98 -23.93 -29.32
CA PRO A 73 7.67 -22.67 -29.11
C PRO A 73 9.11 -22.97 -28.70
N ASP A 74 10.07 -22.20 -29.23
CA ASP A 74 11.49 -22.31 -28.91
C ASP A 74 11.64 -22.31 -27.38
N LEU A 75 12.15 -23.42 -26.81
CA LEU A 75 12.18 -23.70 -25.36
C LEU A 75 13.23 -22.85 -24.62
N THR A 76 13.78 -21.82 -25.25
CA THR A 76 14.24 -20.66 -24.48
C THR A 76 13.00 -20.04 -23.86
N ALA A 77 12.68 -20.44 -22.62
CA ALA A 77 11.52 -19.96 -21.89
C ALA A 77 11.34 -18.46 -22.18
N PRO A 78 10.21 -18.03 -22.78
CA PRO A 78 10.09 -16.67 -23.26
C PRO A 78 10.39 -15.74 -22.10
N LYS A 79 11.36 -14.84 -22.32
CA LYS A 79 11.77 -13.83 -21.36
C LYS A 79 10.54 -13.19 -20.74
N ALA A 80 10.33 -13.37 -19.44
CA ALA A 80 9.18 -12.80 -18.78
C ALA A 80 9.31 -11.27 -18.83
N GLN A 81 8.34 -10.58 -19.43
CA GLN A 81 8.29 -9.12 -19.43
C GLN A 81 7.29 -8.67 -18.35
N VAL A 82 7.78 -7.88 -17.40
CA VAL A 82 6.99 -7.32 -16.31
C VAL A 82 7.05 -5.80 -16.42
N ARG A 83 6.03 -5.21 -17.03
CA ARG A 83 5.92 -3.76 -17.19
C ARG A 83 5.12 -3.19 -16.04
N LEU A 84 5.76 -2.32 -15.27
CA LEU A 84 5.14 -1.51 -14.22
C LEU A 84 4.86 -0.12 -14.79
N VAL A 85 3.70 0.43 -14.49
CA VAL A 85 3.35 1.81 -14.86
C VAL A 85 2.72 2.55 -13.69
N GLY A 86 2.56 3.86 -13.79
CA GLY A 86 1.75 4.64 -12.84
C GLY A 86 2.52 5.80 -12.21
N GLU A 87 2.34 5.98 -10.90
CA GLU A 87 2.80 7.17 -10.16
C GLU A 87 4.32 7.33 -10.22
N ALA A 88 4.78 8.45 -10.81
CA ALA A 88 6.17 8.66 -11.17
C ALA A 88 7.12 8.57 -9.96
N GLY A 89 6.85 9.34 -8.90
CA GLY A 89 7.70 9.41 -7.71
C GLY A 89 7.95 8.05 -7.04
N PRO A 90 6.90 7.35 -6.55
CA PRO A 90 7.06 6.04 -5.93
C PRO A 90 7.50 4.97 -6.91
N GLY A 91 6.99 4.97 -8.14
CA GLY A 91 7.35 3.94 -9.12
C GLY A 91 8.82 4.00 -9.54
N GLN A 92 9.37 5.20 -9.75
CA GLN A 92 10.80 5.37 -10.06
C GLN A 92 11.70 5.00 -8.87
N ALA A 93 11.29 5.38 -7.65
CA ALA A 93 12.09 5.15 -6.45
C ALA A 93 12.07 3.68 -5.99
N LEU A 94 10.95 2.97 -6.18
CA LEU A 94 10.76 1.62 -5.64
C LEU A 94 11.11 0.51 -6.64
N THR A 95 10.85 0.68 -7.95
CA THR A 95 10.93 -0.44 -8.90
C THR A 95 12.34 -1.03 -8.97
N GLY A 96 13.37 -0.20 -9.17
CA GLY A 96 14.76 -0.68 -9.28
C GLY A 96 15.24 -1.42 -8.03
N PRO A 97 15.17 -0.81 -6.83
CA PRO A 97 15.57 -1.47 -5.57
C PRO A 97 14.81 -2.77 -5.29
N LEU A 98 13.49 -2.81 -5.53
CA LEU A 98 12.69 -4.01 -5.32
C LEU A 98 13.07 -5.13 -6.28
N VAL A 99 13.28 -4.83 -7.56
CA VAL A 99 13.69 -5.82 -8.56
C VAL A 99 15.10 -6.35 -8.26
N ALA A 100 16.02 -5.48 -7.81
CA ALA A 100 17.35 -5.90 -7.40
C ALA A 100 17.32 -6.82 -6.17
N ALA A 101 16.51 -6.48 -5.16
CA ALA A 101 16.33 -7.31 -3.97
C ALA A 101 15.68 -8.66 -4.32
N PHE A 102 14.68 -8.66 -5.20
CA PHE A 102 14.05 -9.88 -5.72
C PHE A 102 15.04 -10.78 -6.46
N ALA A 103 15.91 -10.20 -7.30
CA ALA A 103 16.97 -10.94 -7.98
C ALA A 103 17.91 -11.62 -6.98
N ALA A 104 18.37 -10.87 -5.98
CA ALA A 104 19.26 -11.37 -4.94
C ALA A 104 18.62 -12.54 -4.16
N ALA A 105 17.35 -12.41 -3.76
CA ALA A 105 16.59 -13.45 -3.05
C ALA A 105 16.43 -14.74 -3.89
N ARG A 106 16.43 -14.63 -5.22
CA ARG A 106 16.38 -15.78 -6.15
C ARG A 106 17.75 -16.29 -6.58
N GLY A 107 18.84 -15.73 -6.08
CA GLY A 107 20.19 -16.10 -6.52
C GLY A 107 20.51 -15.69 -7.96
N LEU A 108 19.81 -14.68 -8.48
CA LEU A 108 20.03 -14.08 -9.79
C LEU A 108 20.87 -12.80 -9.68
N ASP A 109 21.35 -12.33 -10.83
CA ASP A 109 21.96 -11.00 -10.97
C ASP A 109 20.94 -10.04 -11.57
N ALA A 110 20.91 -8.80 -11.07
CA ALA A 110 20.14 -7.72 -11.64
C ALA A 110 21.06 -6.78 -12.42
N VAL A 111 20.89 -6.72 -13.74
CA VAL A 111 21.64 -5.82 -14.63
C VAL A 111 20.70 -4.72 -15.10
N THR A 112 21.09 -3.46 -14.98
CA THR A 112 20.25 -2.33 -15.39
C THR A 112 20.99 -1.36 -16.31
N ASP A 113 20.26 -0.75 -17.25
CA ASP A 113 20.72 0.39 -18.05
C ASP A 113 20.18 1.73 -17.54
N GLY A 114 19.52 1.73 -16.37
CA GLY A 114 18.86 2.89 -15.76
C GLY A 114 17.38 3.03 -16.09
N VAL A 115 16.85 2.30 -17.08
CA VAL A 115 15.42 2.30 -17.46
C VAL A 115 14.82 0.91 -17.28
N VAL A 116 15.56 -0.10 -17.70
CA VAL A 116 15.17 -1.50 -17.67
C VAL A 116 16.10 -2.25 -16.74
N THR A 117 15.56 -3.25 -16.03
CA THR A 117 16.33 -4.19 -15.22
C THR A 117 16.11 -5.59 -15.73
N TRP A 118 17.20 -6.26 -16.10
CA TRP A 118 17.22 -7.64 -16.54
C TRP A 118 17.65 -8.55 -15.40
N LEU A 119 16.89 -9.64 -15.20
CA LEU A 119 17.26 -10.69 -14.27
C LEU A 119 18.01 -11.78 -15.01
N VAL A 120 19.25 -12.03 -14.60
CA VAL A 120 20.20 -12.88 -15.29
C VAL A 120 20.61 -14.05 -14.40
N GLU A 121 20.63 -15.25 -14.97
CA GLU A 121 21.16 -16.43 -14.29
C GLU A 121 22.69 -16.34 -14.15
N ARG A 122 23.22 -16.55 -12.94
CA ARG A 122 24.66 -16.44 -12.63
C ARG A 122 25.55 -17.43 -13.38
N ALA A 123 25.06 -18.65 -13.60
CA ALA A 123 25.85 -19.73 -14.17
C ALA A 123 25.88 -19.69 -15.70
N GLY A 124 24.73 -19.42 -16.34
CA GLY A 124 24.57 -19.44 -17.79
C GLY A 124 24.55 -18.06 -18.47
N GLY A 125 24.42 -16.97 -17.71
CA GLY A 125 24.26 -15.62 -18.27
C GLY A 125 22.95 -15.42 -19.02
N GLN A 126 22.00 -16.36 -18.91
CA GLN A 126 20.71 -16.30 -19.57
C GLN A 126 19.84 -15.23 -18.92
N VAL A 127 19.20 -14.38 -19.74
CA VAL A 127 18.22 -13.42 -19.26
C VAL A 127 16.87 -14.12 -19.07
N LEU A 128 16.38 -14.16 -17.84
CA LEU A 128 15.13 -14.83 -17.45
C LEU A 128 13.94 -13.87 -17.47
N ALA A 129 14.16 -12.60 -17.13
CA ALA A 129 13.10 -11.59 -17.08
C ALA A 129 13.58 -10.18 -17.39
N GLU A 130 12.64 -9.35 -17.79
CA GLU A 130 12.75 -7.90 -17.94
C GLU A 130 11.74 -7.21 -17.03
N PHE A 131 12.21 -6.26 -16.25
CA PHE A 131 11.37 -5.33 -15.50
C PHE A 131 11.60 -3.91 -16.00
N SER A 132 10.53 -3.17 -16.20
CA SER A 132 10.59 -1.76 -16.57
C SER A 132 9.53 -0.97 -15.80
N PHE A 133 9.80 0.33 -15.63
CA PHE A 133 8.84 1.28 -15.09
C PHE A 133 8.62 2.46 -16.04
N GLU A 134 7.36 2.78 -16.33
CA GLU A 134 6.98 3.97 -17.10
C GLU A 134 6.02 4.86 -16.28
N PRO A 135 6.38 6.12 -16.00
CA PRO A 135 5.46 7.09 -15.40
C PRO A 135 4.21 7.27 -16.26
N MET A 136 3.04 7.16 -15.66
CA MET A 136 1.77 7.25 -16.39
C MET A 136 0.67 7.82 -15.48
N ALA A 137 -0.15 8.72 -16.00
CA ALA A 137 -1.32 9.23 -15.29
C ALA A 137 -2.30 8.09 -14.94
N HIS A 138 -3.05 8.23 -13.84
CA HIS A 138 -3.88 7.17 -13.26
C HIS A 138 -4.77 6.46 -14.30
N ASP A 139 -5.60 7.20 -15.03
CA ASP A 139 -6.53 6.64 -16.02
C ASP A 139 -5.81 5.92 -17.17
N ALA A 140 -4.70 6.48 -17.65
CA ALA A 140 -3.90 5.87 -18.70
C ALA A 140 -3.23 4.58 -18.21
N ALA A 141 -2.77 4.55 -16.96
CA ALA A 141 -2.18 3.39 -16.31
C ALA A 141 -3.21 2.26 -16.15
N LEU A 142 -4.42 2.58 -15.70
CA LEU A 142 -5.52 1.61 -15.62
C LEU A 142 -5.92 1.07 -17.01
N ALA A 143 -5.97 1.94 -18.03
CA ALA A 143 -6.24 1.52 -19.40
C ALA A 143 -5.11 0.62 -19.96
N ALA A 144 -3.86 0.87 -19.58
CA ALA A 144 -2.74 0.00 -19.95
C ALA A 144 -2.82 -1.37 -19.27
N LEU A 145 -3.20 -1.40 -17.98
CA LEU A 145 -3.42 -2.63 -17.23
C LEU A 145 -4.56 -3.47 -17.80
N ALA A 146 -5.71 -2.84 -18.10
CA ALA A 146 -6.87 -3.47 -18.73
C ALA A 146 -6.55 -4.06 -20.11
N ALA A 147 -5.80 -3.31 -20.93
CA ALA A 147 -5.43 -3.73 -22.29
C ALA A 147 -4.27 -4.75 -22.32
N GLY A 148 -3.72 -5.16 -21.18
CA GLY A 148 -2.57 -6.06 -21.11
C GLY A 148 -1.25 -5.45 -21.60
N ARG A 149 -1.19 -4.11 -21.70
CA ARG A 149 0.04 -3.37 -22.02
C ARG A 149 0.92 -3.15 -20.78
N ALA A 150 0.39 -3.37 -19.59
CA ALA A 150 1.12 -3.43 -18.33
C ALA A 150 0.72 -4.66 -17.51
N GLU A 151 1.64 -5.13 -16.66
CA GLU A 151 1.42 -6.22 -15.72
C GLU A 151 0.98 -5.69 -14.36
N LEU A 152 1.51 -4.53 -13.95
CA LEU A 152 1.29 -3.95 -12.63
C LEU A 152 1.15 -2.42 -12.73
N VAL A 153 0.39 -1.82 -11.81
CA VAL A 153 0.29 -0.36 -11.68
C VAL A 153 0.65 0.07 -10.27
N VAL A 154 1.58 1.01 -10.11
CA VAL A 154 1.84 1.70 -8.85
C VAL A 154 0.90 2.90 -8.75
N SER A 155 0.05 2.95 -7.73
CA SER A 155 -0.96 4.01 -7.59
C SER A 155 -1.20 4.43 -6.14
N VAL A 156 -1.60 5.68 -5.94
CA VAL A 156 -2.10 6.18 -4.63
C VAL A 156 -3.56 5.78 -4.39
N GLY A 157 -4.29 5.38 -5.44
CA GLY A 157 -5.69 4.97 -5.36
C GLY A 157 -5.91 3.49 -5.68
N THR A 158 -7.13 3.02 -5.45
CA THR A 158 -7.60 1.68 -5.84
C THR A 158 -8.62 1.78 -6.96
N ALA A 159 -8.77 0.72 -7.75
CA ALA A 159 -9.79 0.63 -8.79
C ALA A 159 -10.58 -0.70 -8.65
N PRO A 160 -11.93 -0.68 -8.55
CA PRO A 160 -12.75 -1.87 -8.25
C PRO A 160 -12.57 -3.05 -9.23
N ASP A 161 -12.26 -2.75 -10.48
CA ASP A 161 -12.10 -3.76 -11.53
C ASP A 161 -10.77 -4.53 -11.42
N PHE A 162 -9.86 -4.09 -10.55
CA PHE A 162 -8.51 -4.64 -10.40
C PHE A 162 -8.28 -5.18 -8.99
N GLY A 163 -7.35 -6.13 -8.88
CA GLY A 163 -6.85 -6.51 -7.56
C GLY A 163 -5.93 -5.42 -7.04
N ALA A 164 -6.07 -5.03 -5.78
CA ALA A 164 -5.23 -4.02 -5.13
C ALA A 164 -4.60 -4.61 -3.87
N ARG A 165 -3.33 -4.27 -3.61
CA ARG A 165 -2.65 -4.53 -2.34
C ARG A 165 -1.79 -3.33 -1.99
N VAL A 166 -1.63 -3.01 -0.70
CA VAL A 166 -0.68 -1.98 -0.28
C VAL A 166 0.75 -2.49 -0.48
N LEU A 167 1.53 -1.78 -1.30
CA LEU A 167 2.95 -2.01 -1.57
C LEU A 167 3.82 -1.36 -0.50
N ALA A 168 3.57 -0.08 -0.23
CA ALA A 168 4.30 0.77 0.69
C ALA A 168 3.37 1.87 1.20
N MET A 169 3.86 2.71 2.10
CA MET A 169 3.15 3.89 2.58
C MET A 169 4.06 5.12 2.49
N ASP A 170 3.43 6.28 2.40
CA ASP A 170 4.09 7.56 2.61
C ASP A 170 3.22 8.43 3.54
N ALA A 171 3.64 9.65 3.79
CA ALA A 171 2.89 10.63 4.54
C ALA A 171 2.73 11.90 3.71
N LEU A 172 1.49 12.38 3.58
CA LEU A 172 1.23 13.72 3.09
C LEU A 172 1.55 14.72 4.20
N VAL A 173 2.39 15.70 3.91
CA VAL A 173 2.85 16.70 4.86
C VAL A 173 2.51 18.11 4.35
N PRO A 174 1.94 18.98 5.20
CA PRO A 174 1.83 20.39 4.87
C PRO A 174 3.23 21.00 4.82
N VAL A 175 3.50 21.83 3.81
CA VAL A 175 4.77 22.50 3.61
C VAL A 175 4.56 23.98 3.36
N ALA A 176 5.51 24.79 3.82
CA ALA A 176 5.59 26.22 3.58
C ALA A 176 7.02 26.63 3.22
N ALA A 177 7.24 27.92 2.95
CA ALA A 177 8.59 28.45 2.74
C ALA A 177 9.50 28.23 3.98
N PRO A 178 10.82 28.07 3.79
CA PRO A 178 11.79 27.86 4.88
C PRO A 178 11.74 28.90 5.99
N ASP A 179 11.52 30.15 5.61
CA ASP A 179 11.52 31.35 6.44
C ASP A 179 10.13 31.73 6.97
N ASN A 180 9.07 30.99 6.61
CA ASN A 180 7.75 31.18 7.21
C ASN A 180 7.84 30.94 8.73
N PRO A 181 7.30 31.82 9.60
CA PRO A 181 7.49 31.68 11.06
C PRO A 181 6.60 30.59 11.68
N LEU A 182 5.55 30.15 10.99
CA LEU A 182 4.65 29.13 11.52
C LEU A 182 5.36 27.77 11.52
N ALA A 183 5.37 27.08 12.67
CA ALA A 183 6.00 25.76 12.81
C ALA A 183 4.99 24.60 12.72
N LYS A 184 3.71 24.90 12.95
CA LYS A 184 2.65 23.89 13.05
C LYS A 184 1.32 24.43 12.54
N ILE A 185 0.44 23.55 12.09
CA ILE A 185 -0.91 23.88 11.65
C ILE A 185 -1.89 22.82 12.17
N ALA A 186 -3.04 23.26 12.70
CA ALA A 186 -4.09 22.33 13.10
C ALA A 186 -4.73 21.70 11.86
N SER A 187 -5.06 20.41 11.93
CA SER A 187 -5.68 19.66 10.82
C SER A 187 -6.98 20.29 10.31
N VAL A 188 -7.77 20.87 11.22
CA VAL A 188 -8.99 21.62 10.87
C VAL A 188 -8.68 22.90 10.09
N ASP A 189 -7.61 23.61 10.43
CA ASP A 189 -7.20 24.82 9.75
C ASP A 189 -6.55 24.50 8.40
N LEU A 190 -5.77 23.42 8.32
CA LEU A 190 -5.26 22.91 7.06
C LEU A 190 -6.40 22.56 6.11
N ALA A 191 -7.46 21.90 6.60
CA ALA A 191 -8.64 21.60 5.78
C ALA A 191 -9.33 22.88 5.26
N ARG A 192 -9.46 23.92 6.10
CA ARG A 192 -10.00 25.24 5.70
C ARG A 192 -9.11 25.94 4.67
N VAL A 193 -7.80 25.84 4.82
CA VAL A 193 -6.84 26.34 3.83
C VAL A 193 -7.04 25.62 2.50
N LEU A 194 -7.04 24.28 2.51
CA LEU A 194 -7.20 23.46 1.31
C LEU A 194 -8.53 23.70 0.60
N SER A 195 -9.60 24.06 1.32
CA SER A 195 -10.90 24.41 0.75
C SER A 195 -11.02 25.86 0.28
N GLY A 196 -9.98 26.70 0.47
CA GLY A 196 -9.96 28.10 0.07
C GLY A 196 -10.75 29.03 1.02
N GLU A 197 -11.12 28.55 2.20
CA GLU A 197 -11.83 29.33 3.22
C GLU A 197 -10.89 30.28 3.99
N VAL A 198 -9.58 30.10 3.85
CA VAL A 198 -8.54 30.94 4.46
C VAL A 198 -7.79 31.69 3.37
N SER A 199 -7.65 33.00 3.53
CA SER A 199 -6.96 33.89 2.58
C SER A 199 -5.77 34.62 3.19
N ASN A 200 -5.64 34.60 4.52
CA ASN A 200 -4.56 35.26 5.25
C ASN A 200 -3.98 34.32 6.33
N TRP A 201 -2.66 34.34 6.47
CA TRP A 201 -1.94 33.54 7.46
C TRP A 201 -2.36 33.82 8.91
N ALA A 202 -2.80 35.04 9.24
CA ALA A 202 -3.29 35.41 10.57
C ALA A 202 -4.52 34.59 11.01
N GLU A 203 -5.32 34.08 10.06
CA GLU A 203 -6.50 33.26 10.35
C GLU A 203 -6.15 31.86 10.89
N VAL A 204 -4.89 31.45 10.72
CA VAL A 204 -4.35 30.14 11.15
C VAL A 204 -3.14 30.28 12.08
N GLY A 205 -2.99 31.46 12.70
CA GLY A 205 -1.95 31.75 13.70
C GLY A 205 -0.58 32.16 13.13
N GLY A 206 -0.50 32.47 11.83
CA GLY A 206 0.68 33.04 11.18
C GLY A 206 0.71 34.57 11.20
N PRO A 207 1.63 35.19 10.44
CA PRO A 207 1.70 36.65 10.31
C PRO A 207 0.51 37.19 9.52
N ASP A 208 0.18 38.48 9.68
CA ASP A 208 -0.85 39.16 8.88
C ASP A 208 -0.36 39.42 7.46
N MET A 209 -0.39 38.36 6.64
CA MET A 209 0.09 38.33 5.27
C MET A 209 -0.81 37.45 4.41
N PRO A 210 -0.94 37.75 3.11
CA PRO A 210 -1.71 36.91 2.19
C PRO A 210 -1.24 35.45 2.24
N LEU A 211 -2.17 34.50 2.18
CA LEU A 211 -1.89 33.08 2.07
C LEU A 211 -2.09 32.64 0.61
N VAL A 212 -1.08 32.00 0.03
CA VAL A 212 -1.13 31.50 -1.35
C VAL A 212 -1.15 29.98 -1.33
N LEU A 213 -2.29 29.37 -1.62
CA LEU A 213 -2.38 27.92 -1.72
C LEU A 213 -1.82 27.42 -3.06
N HIS A 214 -0.73 26.67 -2.98
CA HIS A 214 -0.20 25.90 -4.11
C HIS A 214 -0.76 24.47 -4.07
N GLY A 215 -0.92 23.85 -5.23
CA GLY A 215 -1.37 22.46 -5.35
C GLY A 215 -0.97 21.82 -6.67
N LEU A 216 -1.35 20.56 -6.84
CA LEU A 216 -1.21 19.83 -8.10
C LEU A 216 -2.47 19.95 -8.94
N ALA A 217 -2.34 19.64 -10.23
CA ALA A 217 -3.50 19.53 -11.10
C ALA A 217 -4.43 18.38 -10.65
N PRO A 218 -5.76 18.53 -10.77
CA PRO A 218 -6.71 17.42 -10.61
C PRO A 218 -6.34 16.24 -11.53
N GLY A 219 -6.58 15.02 -11.09
CA GLY A 219 -6.18 13.79 -11.79
C GLY A 219 -4.75 13.33 -11.50
N SER A 220 -4.01 14.07 -10.68
CA SER A 220 -2.77 13.55 -10.07
C SER A 220 -3.12 12.75 -8.82
N GLY A 221 -2.47 11.61 -8.58
CA GLY A 221 -2.83 10.71 -7.48
C GLY A 221 -2.82 11.38 -6.10
N VAL A 222 -1.91 12.33 -5.86
CA VAL A 222 -1.87 13.11 -4.60
C VAL A 222 -3.01 14.13 -4.52
N ALA A 223 -3.33 14.84 -5.60
CA ALA A 223 -4.47 15.77 -5.59
C ALA A 223 -5.78 15.02 -5.36
N ASP A 224 -5.97 13.89 -6.04
CA ASP A 224 -7.17 13.07 -5.91
C ASP A 224 -7.28 12.46 -4.51
N ALA A 225 -6.15 12.01 -3.94
CA ALA A 225 -6.10 11.52 -2.57
C ALA A 225 -6.44 12.59 -1.52
N LEU A 226 -6.04 13.85 -1.76
CA LEU A 226 -6.42 14.98 -0.92
C LEU A 226 -7.90 15.34 -1.09
N ALA A 227 -8.38 15.40 -2.34
CA ALA A 227 -9.77 15.71 -2.64
C ALA A 227 -10.74 14.69 -2.05
N ALA A 228 -10.41 13.39 -2.16
CA ALA A 228 -11.19 12.31 -1.56
C ALA A 228 -11.29 12.43 -0.04
N ARG A 229 -10.20 12.85 0.64
CA ARG A 229 -10.20 13.08 2.10
C ARG A 229 -10.98 14.34 2.49
N LEU A 230 -10.91 15.40 1.69
CA LEU A 230 -11.59 16.66 1.94
C LEU A 230 -13.09 16.59 1.58
N GLY A 231 -13.48 15.63 0.73
CA GLY A 231 -14.82 15.52 0.15
C GLY A 231 -15.11 16.57 -0.94
N ARG A 232 -14.08 17.27 -1.42
CA ARG A 232 -14.12 18.32 -2.45
C ARG A 232 -12.70 18.60 -2.96
N ASP A 233 -12.60 19.20 -4.13
CA ASP A 233 -11.31 19.55 -4.73
C ASP A 233 -10.53 20.57 -3.90
N VAL A 234 -9.20 20.48 -3.98
CA VAL A 234 -8.29 21.46 -3.37
C VAL A 234 -8.38 22.78 -4.14
N ALA A 235 -8.69 23.87 -3.44
CA ALA A 235 -8.88 25.20 -4.02
C ALA A 235 -7.55 25.94 -4.29
N ALA A 236 -6.58 25.24 -4.92
CA ALA A 236 -5.26 25.80 -5.18
C ALA A 236 -5.32 26.99 -6.14
N THR A 237 -4.70 28.11 -5.76
CA THR A 237 -4.59 29.31 -6.60
C THR A 237 -3.40 29.25 -7.55
N LYS A 238 -2.41 28.42 -7.25
CA LYS A 238 -1.27 28.10 -8.14
C LYS A 238 -1.15 26.58 -8.29
N VAL A 239 -1.19 26.11 -9.53
CA VAL A 239 -1.16 24.68 -9.87
C VAL A 239 0.18 24.31 -10.49
N HIS A 240 0.73 23.16 -10.09
CA HIS A 240 2.03 22.64 -10.54
C HIS A 240 1.87 21.26 -11.18
N GLY A 241 2.77 20.93 -12.10
CA GLY A 241 2.70 19.69 -12.90
C GLY A 241 3.11 18.43 -12.14
N ASP A 242 4.02 18.56 -11.17
CA ASP A 242 4.52 17.44 -10.36
C ASP A 242 4.91 17.90 -8.94
N LEU A 243 5.18 16.92 -8.08
CA LEU A 243 5.52 17.16 -6.66
C LEU A 243 6.83 17.93 -6.48
N ALA A 244 7.81 17.74 -7.36
CA ALA A 244 9.10 18.42 -7.28
C ALA A 244 8.94 19.91 -7.60
N ALA A 245 8.24 20.23 -8.69
CA ALA A 245 7.89 21.60 -9.08
C ALA A 245 7.05 22.30 -8.00
N LEU A 246 6.08 21.60 -7.40
CA LEU A 246 5.29 22.10 -6.28
C LEU A 246 6.18 22.49 -5.09
N ALA A 247 7.04 21.58 -4.63
CA ALA A 247 7.91 21.82 -3.48
C ALA A 247 8.91 22.95 -3.72
N ASP A 248 9.51 23.00 -4.91
CA ASP A 248 10.41 24.06 -5.33
C ASP A 248 9.72 25.42 -5.40
N ALA A 249 8.47 25.47 -5.86
CA ALA A 249 7.68 26.70 -5.90
C ALA A 249 7.32 27.19 -4.50
N VAL A 250 6.90 26.27 -3.60
CA VAL A 250 6.60 26.60 -2.20
C VAL A 250 7.84 27.09 -1.47
N ALA A 251 9.00 26.49 -1.71
CA ALA A 251 10.24 26.89 -1.08
C ALA A 251 10.71 28.31 -1.45
N ARG A 252 10.26 28.85 -2.60
CA ARG A 252 10.62 30.18 -3.11
C ARG A 252 9.60 31.27 -2.81
N ASP A 253 8.37 30.90 -2.45
CA ASP A 253 7.27 31.84 -2.21
C ASP A 253 7.00 31.93 -0.70
N PRO A 254 7.42 33.02 -0.02
CA PRO A 254 7.30 33.18 1.44
C PRO A 254 5.87 33.02 1.98
N TRP A 255 4.88 33.21 1.11
CA TRP A 255 3.46 33.20 1.42
C TRP A 255 2.77 31.89 1.03
N ALA A 256 3.51 30.97 0.42
CA ALA A 256 2.96 29.72 -0.06
C ALA A 256 2.74 28.69 1.04
N ILE A 257 1.66 27.94 0.89
CA ILE A 257 1.42 26.68 1.58
C ILE A 257 0.97 25.64 0.55
N ALA A 258 1.36 24.39 0.75
CA ALA A 258 0.85 23.25 0.00
C ALA A 258 0.81 22.00 0.88
N VAL A 259 0.23 20.93 0.35
CA VAL A 259 0.45 19.57 0.86
C VAL A 259 1.19 18.77 -0.21
N THR A 260 2.28 18.13 0.19
CA THR A 260 3.12 17.27 -0.65
C THR A 260 3.40 15.96 0.07
N THR A 261 4.17 15.05 -0.49
CA THR A 261 4.63 13.85 0.23
C THR A 261 5.92 14.13 1.00
N ARG A 262 6.16 13.38 2.08
CA ARG A 262 7.36 13.54 2.93
C ARG A 262 8.65 13.44 2.13
N GLY A 263 8.75 12.49 1.20
CA GLY A 263 9.90 12.33 0.31
C GLY A 263 10.07 13.47 -0.71
N ALA A 264 8.99 14.17 -1.06
CA ALA A 264 8.99 15.23 -2.06
C ALA A 264 9.03 16.65 -1.47
N ALA A 265 9.15 16.81 -0.15
CA ALA A 265 9.20 18.15 0.47
C ALA A 265 10.40 19.00 0.00
N GLY A 266 11.48 18.38 -0.45
CA GLY A 266 12.64 19.06 -1.02
C GLY A 266 13.21 20.11 -0.07
N LYS A 267 13.24 21.37 -0.51
CA LYS A 267 13.69 22.51 0.31
C LYS A 267 12.54 23.19 1.08
N ALA A 268 11.28 22.85 0.79
CA ALA A 268 10.16 23.41 1.51
C ALA A 268 10.17 22.90 2.95
N LYS A 269 9.76 23.73 3.90
CA LYS A 269 9.74 23.39 5.32
C LYS A 269 8.44 22.67 5.66
N PRO A 270 8.50 21.41 6.15
CA PRO A 270 7.32 20.74 6.67
C PRO A 270 6.78 21.47 7.90
N LEU A 271 5.46 21.64 7.94
CA LEU A 271 4.75 22.11 9.13
C LEU A 271 4.30 20.91 9.94
N LEU A 272 4.47 20.97 11.26
CA LEU A 272 3.94 19.95 12.14
C LEU A 272 2.41 19.99 12.11
N LEU A 273 1.77 18.87 11.80
CA LEU A 273 0.33 18.77 11.93
C LEU A 273 -0.04 18.64 13.40
N THR A 274 -1.07 19.34 13.84
CA THR A 274 -1.70 19.11 15.14
C THR A 274 -3.17 18.77 14.99
N ASP A 275 -3.77 18.22 16.04
CA ASP A 275 -5.22 18.29 16.17
C ASP A 275 -5.67 19.69 16.64
N LYS A 276 -6.97 19.84 16.88
CA LYS A 276 -7.57 21.11 17.35
C LYS A 276 -7.18 21.47 18.79
N CYS A 277 -6.80 20.49 19.61
CA CYS A 277 -6.31 20.73 20.97
C CYS A 277 -4.81 21.03 21.02
N GLY A 278 -4.12 20.97 19.89
CA GLY A 278 -2.69 21.20 19.77
C GLY A 278 -1.82 19.97 19.99
N PHE A 279 -2.40 18.76 20.04
CA PHE A 279 -1.66 17.51 20.12
C PHE A 279 -0.86 17.30 18.83
N PRO A 280 0.45 17.01 18.92
CA PRO A 280 1.29 16.80 17.75
C PRO A 280 0.96 15.48 17.04
N LEU A 281 0.63 15.56 15.76
CA LEU A 281 0.41 14.41 14.89
C LEU A 281 1.66 14.24 14.02
N LEU A 282 2.57 13.38 14.48
CA LEU A 282 3.87 13.18 13.84
C LEU A 282 3.79 12.06 12.77
N PRO A 283 4.36 12.26 11.57
CA PRO A 283 4.44 11.23 10.55
C PRO A 283 5.63 10.29 10.80
N SER A 284 5.73 9.70 11.99
CA SER A 284 6.74 8.66 12.27
C SER A 284 6.43 7.40 11.46
N SER A 285 7.44 6.56 11.23
CA SER A 285 7.26 5.28 10.53
C SER A 285 6.13 4.45 11.17
N LEU A 286 6.21 4.21 12.48
CA LEU A 286 5.15 3.52 13.21
C LEU A 286 3.78 4.20 13.11
N ALA A 287 3.69 5.53 13.22
CA ALA A 287 2.41 6.23 13.13
C ALA A 287 1.80 6.17 11.72
N VAL A 288 2.63 6.14 10.67
CA VAL A 288 2.16 5.94 9.29
C VAL A 288 1.68 4.50 9.11
N LYS A 289 2.45 3.49 9.56
CA LYS A 289 2.08 2.07 9.49
C LYS A 289 0.79 1.75 10.24
N ALA A 290 0.59 2.39 11.40
CA ALA A 290 -0.60 2.24 12.22
C ALA A 290 -1.79 3.12 11.76
N GLU A 291 -1.60 3.94 10.73
CA GLU A 291 -2.54 4.98 10.29
C GLU A 291 -2.98 5.90 11.44
N ASP A 292 -2.09 6.15 12.40
CA ASP A 292 -2.27 7.12 13.47
C ASP A 292 -2.03 8.55 12.98
N TYR A 293 -1.21 8.70 11.95
CA TYR A 293 -1.04 9.95 11.24
C TYR A 293 -2.20 10.13 10.23
N PRO A 294 -3.06 11.15 10.37
CA PRO A 294 -4.30 11.26 9.58
C PRO A 294 -4.08 11.49 8.09
N LEU A 295 -2.85 11.89 7.72
CA LEU A 295 -2.43 12.12 6.35
C LEU A 295 -1.50 11.00 5.85
N ALA A 296 -1.56 9.81 6.46
CA ALA A 296 -0.94 8.60 5.91
C ALA A 296 -1.48 8.31 4.50
N LEU A 297 -0.58 7.92 3.60
CA LEU A 297 -0.84 7.73 2.18
C LEU A 297 -0.42 6.32 1.75
N PRO A 298 -1.37 5.37 1.68
CA PRO A 298 -1.08 4.06 1.13
C PRO A 298 -0.70 4.17 -0.35
N LEU A 299 0.35 3.43 -0.74
CA LEU A 299 0.73 3.21 -2.12
C LEU A 299 0.34 1.78 -2.49
N HIS A 300 -0.55 1.65 -3.46
CA HIS A 300 -1.08 0.39 -3.93
C HIS A 300 -0.31 -0.12 -5.14
N LEU A 301 -0.20 -1.45 -5.23
CA LEU A 301 0.15 -2.16 -6.45
C LEU A 301 -1.12 -2.82 -7.00
N LEU A 302 -1.59 -2.33 -8.14
CA LEU A 302 -2.77 -2.87 -8.81
C LEU A 302 -2.37 -3.97 -9.78
N THR A 303 -3.20 -5.01 -9.83
CA THR A 303 -3.02 -6.23 -10.60
C THR A 303 -4.26 -6.50 -11.45
N PRO A 304 -4.11 -7.06 -12.66
CA PRO A 304 -5.25 -7.38 -13.50
C PRO A 304 -5.93 -8.66 -12.98
N ARG A 305 -7.20 -8.87 -13.35
CA ARG A 305 -7.92 -10.12 -13.06
C ARG A 305 -7.53 -11.29 -14.02
N ARG A 306 -6.48 -11.11 -14.83
CA ARG A 306 -5.90 -12.14 -15.70
C ARG A 306 -4.69 -12.77 -15.01
N ARG A 307 -4.33 -13.98 -15.43
CA ARG A 307 -3.11 -14.63 -14.96
C ARG A 307 -1.89 -13.80 -15.36
N LEU A 308 -1.00 -13.56 -14.40
CA LEU A 308 0.28 -12.91 -14.62
C LEU A 308 1.38 -13.95 -14.95
N PRO A 309 2.45 -13.56 -15.66
CA PRO A 309 3.63 -14.40 -15.85
C PRO A 309 4.17 -14.91 -14.51
N LEU A 310 4.77 -16.11 -14.50
CA LEU A 310 5.31 -16.73 -13.27
C LEU A 310 6.24 -15.76 -12.52
N MET A 311 7.16 -15.10 -13.21
CA MET A 311 8.09 -14.15 -12.59
C MET A 311 7.38 -12.98 -11.90
N ALA A 312 6.27 -12.49 -12.46
CA ALA A 312 5.48 -11.43 -11.83
C ALA A 312 4.73 -11.94 -10.59
N ARG A 313 4.22 -13.18 -10.62
CA ARG A 313 3.58 -13.80 -9.45
C ARG A 313 4.58 -14.02 -8.31
N GLU A 314 5.76 -14.55 -8.61
CA GLU A 314 6.82 -14.74 -7.62
C GLU A 314 7.33 -13.40 -7.07
N PHE A 315 7.41 -12.37 -7.91
CA PHE A 315 7.71 -11.01 -7.46
C PHE A 315 6.64 -10.51 -6.49
N LEU A 316 5.35 -10.72 -6.79
CA LEU A 316 4.24 -10.35 -5.91
C LEU A 316 4.26 -11.08 -4.55
N GLU A 317 4.74 -12.31 -4.51
CA GLU A 317 4.94 -13.07 -3.26
C GLU A 317 6.15 -12.55 -2.48
N PHE A 318 7.25 -12.27 -3.19
CA PHE A 318 8.47 -11.68 -2.61
C PHE A 318 8.19 -10.35 -1.89
N LEU A 319 7.26 -9.54 -2.39
CA LEU A 319 6.92 -8.25 -1.77
C LEU A 319 6.51 -8.36 -0.30
N ALA A 320 6.03 -9.51 0.17
CA ALA A 320 5.68 -9.71 1.58
C ALA A 320 6.89 -10.09 2.48
N LEU A 321 8.06 -10.36 1.90
CA LEU A 321 9.24 -10.85 2.62
C LEU A 321 10.07 -9.70 3.22
N PRO A 322 10.83 -9.96 4.32
CA PRO A 322 11.65 -8.94 4.97
C PRO A 322 12.61 -8.19 4.05
N ASP A 323 13.20 -8.87 3.05
CA ASP A 323 14.14 -8.26 2.11
C ASP A 323 13.46 -7.19 1.22
N ALA A 324 12.20 -7.44 0.82
CA ALA A 324 11.41 -6.45 0.08
C ALA A 324 11.06 -5.26 0.97
N GLN A 325 10.67 -5.52 2.22
CA GLN A 325 10.36 -4.47 3.20
C GLN A 325 11.58 -3.58 3.46
N ALA A 326 12.77 -4.18 3.63
CA ALA A 326 14.02 -3.44 3.79
C ALA A 326 14.35 -2.58 2.56
N ALA A 327 14.12 -3.09 1.34
CA ALA A 327 14.31 -2.31 0.11
C ALA A 327 13.35 -1.11 0.02
N ILE A 328 12.11 -1.26 0.48
CA ILE A 328 11.13 -0.16 0.55
C ILE A 328 11.59 0.92 1.53
N SER A 329 11.99 0.53 2.74
CA SER A 329 12.48 1.48 3.76
C SER A 329 13.74 2.21 3.28
N ALA A 330 14.67 1.50 2.65
CA ALA A 330 15.90 2.08 2.10
C ALA A 330 15.65 3.08 0.97
N ALA A 331 14.56 2.90 0.22
CA ALA A 331 14.11 3.84 -0.81
C ALA A 331 13.38 5.08 -0.23
N GLY A 332 13.27 5.20 1.09
CA GLY A 332 12.68 6.37 1.78
C GLY A 332 11.17 6.29 2.03
N TYR A 333 10.53 5.20 1.61
CA TYR A 333 9.11 4.93 1.87
C TYR A 333 8.92 4.19 3.18
N VAL A 334 7.71 4.20 3.70
CA VAL A 334 7.34 3.43 4.89
C VAL A 334 6.94 2.03 4.42
N ASP A 335 7.66 1.02 4.89
CA ASP A 335 7.35 -0.38 4.60
C ASP A 335 6.10 -0.85 5.38
N ARG A 336 5.67 -2.09 5.15
CA ARG A 336 4.56 -2.74 5.85
C ARG A 336 5.01 -3.76 6.89
N GLY A 337 6.32 -3.96 7.03
CA GLY A 337 6.90 -4.83 8.05
C GLY A 337 6.51 -4.34 9.46
N PRO A 338 6.24 -5.25 10.40
CA PRO A 338 5.82 -4.89 11.74
C PRO A 338 6.94 -4.14 12.44
N GLU A 339 6.64 -2.93 12.91
CA GLU A 339 7.54 -2.11 13.71
C GLU A 339 7.13 -2.21 15.17
N ARG A 340 8.12 -2.21 16.08
CA ARG A 340 7.90 -2.27 17.52
C ARG A 340 8.38 -1.01 18.18
N GLN A 341 7.65 -0.53 19.18
CA GLN A 341 8.04 0.61 19.98
C GLN A 341 7.68 0.38 21.45
N ALA A 342 8.67 0.52 22.32
CA ALA A 342 8.45 0.49 23.76
C ALA A 342 7.50 1.61 24.20
N LEU A 343 6.73 1.38 25.27
CA LEU A 343 5.84 2.39 25.85
C LEU A 343 6.55 3.73 26.16
N THR A 344 7.84 3.69 26.50
CA THR A 344 8.66 4.89 26.76
C THR A 344 8.83 5.77 25.52
N GLY A 345 8.71 5.22 24.31
CA GLY A 345 8.64 5.96 23.05
C GLY A 345 7.33 6.71 22.86
N ASP A 346 6.27 6.32 23.58
CA ASP A 346 4.93 6.94 23.56
C ASP A 346 4.75 8.02 24.64
N GLY A 347 5.85 8.65 25.10
CA GLY A 347 5.81 9.68 26.14
C GLY A 347 4.85 10.84 25.84
N LEU A 348 4.73 11.27 24.58
CA LEU A 348 3.75 12.30 24.18
C LEU A 348 2.30 11.84 24.41
N ARG A 349 1.99 10.59 24.07
CA ARG A 349 0.66 9.99 24.29
C ARG A 349 0.34 9.84 25.77
N LEU A 350 1.33 9.43 26.57
CA LEU A 350 1.17 9.32 28.02
C LEU A 350 0.96 10.69 28.68
N MET A 351 1.75 11.70 28.31
CA MET A 351 1.55 13.06 28.81
C MET A 351 0.15 13.57 28.47
N ASN A 352 -0.34 13.28 27.26
CA ASN A 352 -1.70 13.65 26.87
C ASN A 352 -2.77 12.90 27.68
N ALA A 353 -2.60 11.60 27.88
CA ALA A 353 -3.50 10.80 28.70
C ALA A 353 -3.60 11.34 30.14
N ILE A 354 -2.46 11.75 30.72
CA ILE A 354 -2.40 12.33 32.07
C ILE A 354 -3.04 13.72 32.10
N ALA A 355 -2.75 14.56 31.10
CA ALA A 355 -3.31 15.91 31.01
C ALA A 355 -4.83 15.91 30.80
N GLY A 356 -5.35 14.90 30.09
CA GLY A 356 -6.79 14.70 29.85
C GLY A 356 -7.50 13.85 30.92
N ALA A 357 -6.81 13.42 31.97
CA ALA A 357 -7.41 12.61 33.03
C ALA A 357 -8.51 13.39 33.77
N GLY A 358 -9.61 12.71 34.09
CA GLY A 358 -10.80 13.32 34.67
C GLY A 358 -11.81 12.29 35.18
N GLU A 359 -13.10 12.65 35.19
CA GLU A 359 -14.17 11.73 35.62
C GLU A 359 -14.33 10.53 34.69
N GLU A 360 -14.20 10.74 33.37
CA GLU A 360 -14.36 9.68 32.36
C GLU A 360 -13.13 8.77 32.24
N THR A 361 -11.93 9.27 32.58
CA THR A 361 -10.68 8.49 32.63
C THR A 361 -9.93 8.82 33.91
N SER A 362 -10.06 7.94 34.91
CA SER A 362 -9.50 8.17 36.23
C SER A 362 -7.98 7.92 36.28
N LEU A 363 -7.32 8.40 37.34
CA LEU A 363 -5.92 8.05 37.61
C LEU A 363 -5.72 6.53 37.77
N ASP A 364 -6.71 5.82 38.33
CA ASP A 364 -6.64 4.37 38.49
C ASP A 364 -6.73 3.65 37.15
N ASP A 365 -7.50 4.18 36.19
CA ASP A 365 -7.50 3.68 34.81
C ASP A 365 -6.14 3.86 34.13
N LEU A 366 -5.50 5.02 34.32
CA LEU A 366 -4.16 5.28 33.79
C LEU A 366 -3.10 4.38 34.43
N LYS A 367 -3.16 4.15 35.74
CA LYS A 367 -2.27 3.21 36.43
C LYS A 367 -2.45 1.78 35.92
N ARG A 368 -3.70 1.36 35.72
CA ARG A 368 -4.02 0.05 35.13
C ARG A 368 -3.47 -0.08 33.72
N LEU A 369 -3.57 0.98 32.91
CA LEU A 369 -2.98 1.02 31.57
C LEU A 369 -1.46 0.89 31.62
N VAL A 370 -0.79 1.70 32.44
CA VAL A 370 0.68 1.68 32.55
C VAL A 370 1.16 0.33 33.07
N GLY A 371 0.53 -0.24 34.09
CA GLY A 371 0.89 -1.55 34.62
C GLY A 371 0.66 -2.70 33.62
N ALA A 372 -0.36 -2.59 32.77
CA ALA A 372 -0.60 -3.56 31.70
C ALA A 372 0.45 -3.49 30.58
N MET A 373 0.96 -2.29 30.31
CA MET A 373 1.91 -2.01 29.23
C MET A 373 3.37 -1.97 29.71
N ASP A 374 3.62 -2.20 30.99
CA ASP A 374 4.96 -2.24 31.55
C ASP A 374 5.77 -3.40 30.94
N GLY A 375 6.99 -3.07 30.47
CA GLY A 375 7.84 -4.00 29.71
C GLY A 375 7.26 -4.47 28.37
N ALA A 376 6.16 -3.87 27.89
CA ALA A 376 5.55 -4.21 26.61
C ALA A 376 5.96 -3.24 25.49
N GLU A 377 5.97 -3.75 24.27
CA GLU A 377 6.18 -3.00 23.04
C GLU A 377 4.88 -2.97 22.22
N ARG A 378 4.50 -1.78 21.76
CA ARG A 378 3.44 -1.63 20.78
C ARG A 378 3.96 -2.09 19.42
N VAL A 379 3.19 -2.93 18.74
CA VAL A 379 3.42 -3.30 17.35
C VAL A 379 2.61 -2.36 16.44
N SER A 380 3.14 -1.99 15.29
CA SER A 380 2.48 -1.08 14.34
C SER A 380 1.14 -1.59 13.79
N LEU A 381 0.86 -2.89 13.90
CA LEU A 381 -0.42 -3.50 13.53
C LEU A 381 -1.55 -2.93 14.41
N THR A 382 -2.42 -2.15 13.78
CA THR A 382 -3.57 -1.51 14.41
C THR A 382 -4.85 -1.89 13.66
N PHE A 383 -5.93 -2.11 14.40
CA PHE A 383 -7.22 -2.53 13.85
C PHE A 383 -8.27 -1.45 14.12
N ARG A 384 -8.97 -1.06 13.06
CA ARG A 384 -10.01 -0.04 13.03
C ARG A 384 -11.31 -0.62 12.50
N PHE A 385 -12.40 0.06 12.80
CA PHE A 385 -13.76 -0.42 12.58
C PHE A 385 -14.60 0.62 11.87
N GLU A 386 -15.56 0.14 11.08
CA GLU A 386 -16.60 0.99 10.51
C GLU A 386 -17.36 1.75 11.61
N ASP A 387 -17.84 2.95 11.27
CA ASP A 387 -18.46 3.85 12.24
C ASP A 387 -19.65 3.19 12.96
N GLY A 388 -19.61 3.21 14.30
CA GLY A 388 -20.63 2.60 15.16
C GLY A 388 -20.67 1.07 15.14
N SER A 389 -19.71 0.41 14.48
CA SER A 389 -19.68 -1.05 14.28
C SER A 389 -18.48 -1.73 14.96
N SER A 390 -18.50 -3.07 14.93
CA SER A 390 -17.38 -3.97 15.20
C SER A 390 -16.87 -4.66 13.92
N THR A 391 -17.34 -4.25 12.74
CA THR A 391 -16.83 -4.69 11.44
C THR A 391 -15.48 -4.04 11.16
N LEU A 392 -14.47 -4.83 10.80
CA LEU A 392 -13.13 -4.35 10.45
C LEU A 392 -13.11 -3.62 9.11
N GLU A 393 -12.45 -2.46 9.06
CA GLU A 393 -12.15 -1.76 7.81
C GLU A 393 -11.23 -2.61 6.91
N ALA A 394 -11.23 -2.35 5.59
CA ALA A 394 -10.47 -3.16 4.62
C ALA A 394 -8.96 -3.25 4.96
N ALA A 395 -8.33 -2.12 5.32
CA ALA A 395 -6.93 -2.09 5.75
C ALA A 395 -6.70 -2.94 7.03
N SER A 396 -7.67 -3.00 7.92
CA SER A 396 -7.60 -3.82 9.14
C SER A 396 -7.76 -5.31 8.86
N GLN A 397 -8.46 -5.69 7.78
CA GLN A 397 -8.52 -7.07 7.31
C GLN A 397 -7.17 -7.52 6.72
N GLU A 398 -6.45 -6.63 6.02
CA GLU A 398 -5.07 -6.89 5.58
C GLU A 398 -4.14 -7.09 6.79
N ASN A 399 -4.21 -6.19 7.79
CA ASN A 399 -3.42 -6.33 9.02
C ASN A 399 -3.73 -7.63 9.79
N LEU A 400 -4.99 -8.07 9.79
CA LEU A 400 -5.39 -9.35 10.40
C LEU A 400 -4.75 -10.54 9.68
N THR A 401 -4.75 -10.50 8.34
CA THR A 401 -4.14 -11.54 7.51
C THR A 401 -2.62 -11.60 7.72
N ASP A 402 -1.98 -10.43 7.81
CA ASP A 402 -0.54 -10.36 8.08
C ASP A 402 -0.22 -10.87 9.49
N LEU A 403 -1.00 -10.49 10.52
CA LEU A 403 -0.83 -11.01 11.88
C LEU A 403 -0.99 -12.53 11.92
N ALA A 404 -2.00 -13.09 11.25
CA ALA A 404 -2.23 -14.53 11.20
C ALA A 404 -1.01 -15.27 10.63
N ARG A 405 -0.48 -14.78 9.49
CA ARG A 405 0.73 -15.33 8.87
C ARG A 405 1.93 -15.27 9.83
N MET A 406 2.09 -14.17 10.55
CA MET A 406 3.20 -14.00 11.50
C MET A 406 3.10 -14.94 12.70
N LEU A 407 1.88 -15.20 13.19
CA LEU A 407 1.64 -16.13 14.28
C LEU A 407 1.90 -17.57 13.86
N ASP A 408 1.40 -17.99 12.71
CA ASP A 408 1.62 -19.34 12.18
C ASP A 408 3.10 -19.57 11.82
N ALA A 409 3.82 -18.54 11.37
CA ALA A 409 5.28 -18.59 11.20
C ALA A 409 6.06 -18.62 12.54
N GLY A 410 5.36 -18.36 13.65
CA GLY A 410 5.89 -18.31 15.01
C GLY A 410 6.89 -17.16 15.23
N LEU A 411 6.63 -16.00 14.64
CA LEU A 411 7.44 -14.79 14.87
C LEU A 411 7.36 -14.29 16.31
N PHE A 412 6.29 -14.63 17.04
CA PHE A 412 6.08 -14.26 18.44
C PHE A 412 6.25 -15.44 19.40
N ARG A 413 7.01 -16.49 19.00
CA ARG A 413 7.35 -17.61 19.89
C ARG A 413 8.13 -17.08 21.09
N ASN A 414 7.62 -17.29 22.29
CA ASN A 414 8.11 -16.76 23.58
C ASN A 414 7.68 -15.33 23.91
N GLU A 415 6.59 -14.86 23.34
CA GLU A 415 6.00 -13.56 23.69
C GLU A 415 4.55 -13.74 24.13
N SER A 416 4.11 -12.91 25.06
CA SER A 416 2.69 -12.73 25.39
C SER A 416 2.15 -11.58 24.54
N LEU A 417 1.05 -11.83 23.84
CA LEU A 417 0.41 -10.84 22.99
C LEU A 417 -0.85 -10.31 23.68
N VAL A 418 -1.08 -9.01 23.56
CA VAL A 418 -2.26 -8.32 24.07
C VAL A 418 -2.89 -7.51 22.96
N LEU A 419 -4.19 -7.69 22.74
CA LEU A 419 -5.05 -6.80 21.96
C LEU A 419 -5.65 -5.78 22.93
N ALA A 420 -5.14 -4.55 22.88
CA ALA A 420 -5.57 -3.44 23.71
C ALA A 420 -6.63 -2.62 22.98
N GLY A 421 -7.88 -2.69 23.42
CA GLY A 421 -8.99 -1.93 22.86
C GLY A 421 -9.11 -0.53 23.44
N PHE A 422 -9.35 0.45 22.56
CA PHE A 422 -9.60 1.86 22.87
C PHE A 422 -10.88 2.37 22.17
N SER A 423 -11.45 3.44 22.71
CA SER A 423 -12.62 4.15 22.20
C SER A 423 -12.34 5.65 22.11
N ASP A 424 -13.20 6.36 21.36
CA ASP A 424 -13.32 7.82 21.51
C ASP A 424 -14.14 8.17 22.76
N GLY A 425 -14.09 9.44 23.16
CA GLY A 425 -14.81 9.99 24.31
C GLY A 425 -16.25 10.40 24.06
N SER A 426 -16.91 9.83 23.05
CA SER A 426 -18.33 10.09 22.82
C SER A 426 -19.18 9.09 23.61
N GLY A 427 -20.00 9.57 24.54
CA GLY A 427 -20.87 8.72 25.35
C GLY A 427 -20.36 8.56 26.78
N ALA A 428 -20.87 7.57 27.50
CA ALA A 428 -20.47 7.32 28.89
C ALA A 428 -19.22 6.42 28.95
N ALA A 429 -18.25 6.74 29.82
CA ALA A 429 -17.01 5.97 29.98
C ALA A 429 -17.22 4.45 30.12
N ALA A 430 -18.22 4.02 30.90
CA ALA A 430 -18.52 2.59 31.07
C ALA A 430 -18.96 1.91 29.76
N ALA A 431 -19.71 2.61 28.92
CA ALA A 431 -20.11 2.12 27.60
C ALA A 431 -18.90 2.07 26.64
N ASN A 432 -18.04 3.08 26.68
CA ASN A 432 -16.82 3.16 25.89
C ASN A 432 -15.82 2.05 26.26
N LEU A 433 -15.69 1.75 27.55
CA LEU A 433 -14.90 0.61 28.03
C LEU A 433 -15.45 -0.72 27.50
N ALA A 434 -16.75 -0.96 27.62
CA ALA A 434 -17.39 -2.17 27.11
C ALA A 434 -17.26 -2.32 25.58
N LEU A 435 -17.40 -1.22 24.84
CA LEU A 435 -17.25 -1.20 23.39
C LEU A 435 -15.80 -1.51 22.97
N SER A 436 -14.82 -0.92 23.66
CA SER A 436 -13.40 -1.18 23.41
C SER A 436 -13.05 -2.66 23.64
N GLN A 437 -13.64 -3.29 24.67
CA GLN A 437 -13.49 -4.72 24.93
C GLN A 437 -14.13 -5.58 23.84
N SER A 438 -15.35 -5.24 23.40
CA SER A 438 -16.06 -5.96 22.34
C SER A 438 -15.28 -5.93 21.02
N ARG A 439 -14.69 -4.79 20.67
CA ARG A 439 -13.86 -4.62 19.47
C ARG A 439 -12.58 -5.45 19.52
N ALA A 440 -11.86 -5.43 20.65
CA ALA A 440 -10.66 -6.25 20.83
C ALA A 440 -10.98 -7.76 20.77
N LYS A 441 -12.12 -8.17 21.34
CA LYS A 441 -12.62 -9.54 21.21
C LYS A 441 -12.95 -9.91 19.76
N ALA A 442 -13.59 -9.01 19.01
CA ALA A 442 -13.91 -9.25 17.60
C ALA A 442 -12.64 -9.51 16.76
N VAL A 443 -11.55 -8.75 17.00
CA VAL A 443 -10.26 -9.00 16.34
C VAL A 443 -9.71 -10.37 16.70
N ARG A 444 -9.72 -10.74 17.98
CA ARG A 444 -9.25 -12.06 18.44
C ARG A 444 -10.06 -13.20 17.84
N ASP A 445 -11.37 -13.08 17.82
CA ASP A 445 -12.28 -14.11 17.32
C ASP A 445 -12.13 -14.24 15.78
N ALA A 446 -11.93 -13.13 15.06
CA ALA A 446 -11.60 -13.16 13.63
C ALA A 446 -10.24 -13.81 13.36
N LEU A 447 -9.24 -13.56 14.21
CA LEU A 447 -7.92 -14.19 14.12
C LEU A 447 -8.01 -15.71 14.34
N ALA A 448 -8.77 -16.14 15.36
CA ALA A 448 -9.01 -17.55 15.65
C ALA A 448 -9.62 -18.33 14.48
N ALA A 449 -10.36 -17.66 13.60
CA ALA A 449 -10.97 -18.27 12.43
C ALA A 449 -9.99 -18.51 11.26
N VAL A 450 -8.82 -17.86 11.27
CA VAL A 450 -7.85 -17.90 10.15
C VAL A 450 -6.50 -18.51 10.50
N VAL A 451 -6.12 -18.55 11.78
CA VAL A 451 -4.87 -19.18 12.24
C VAL A 451 -5.02 -20.69 12.40
N ALA A 452 -3.88 -21.39 12.51
CA ALA A 452 -3.90 -22.82 12.84
C ALA A 452 -4.54 -23.09 14.23
N PRO A 453 -5.20 -24.24 14.45
CA PRO A 453 -5.93 -24.53 15.70
C PRO A 453 -5.10 -24.45 17.00
N ASP A 454 -3.80 -24.75 16.92
CA ASP A 454 -2.89 -24.75 18.07
C ASP A 454 -2.15 -23.40 18.26
N THR A 455 -2.43 -22.42 17.39
CA THR A 455 -1.81 -21.10 17.45
C THR A 455 -2.32 -20.33 18.68
N ALA A 456 -1.40 -19.91 19.55
CA ALA A 456 -1.74 -19.13 20.74
C ALA A 456 -2.31 -17.77 20.34
N LEU A 457 -3.51 -17.45 20.84
CA LEU A 457 -4.19 -16.19 20.56
C LEU A 457 -3.80 -15.09 21.56
N PRO A 458 -3.82 -13.81 21.14
CA PRO A 458 -3.61 -12.70 22.05
C PRO A 458 -4.66 -12.62 23.17
N GLU A 459 -4.23 -12.20 24.35
CA GLU A 459 -5.11 -11.78 25.43
C GLU A 459 -5.85 -10.50 25.04
N VAL A 460 -7.05 -10.29 25.60
CA VAL A 460 -7.85 -9.08 25.32
C VAL A 460 -7.85 -8.19 26.55
N MET A 461 -7.47 -6.94 26.36
CA MET A 461 -7.56 -5.89 27.36
C MET A 461 -8.32 -4.69 26.79
N ALA A 462 -8.96 -3.93 27.67
CA ALA A 462 -9.81 -2.80 27.30
C ALA A 462 -9.48 -1.60 28.17
N PHE A 463 -9.39 -0.43 27.56
CA PHE A 463 -8.97 0.80 28.22
C PHE A 463 -9.94 1.97 27.98
N GLY A 464 -11.03 1.75 27.24
CA GLY A 464 -11.99 2.80 26.93
C GLY A 464 -11.28 3.99 26.29
N GLU A 465 -11.45 5.16 26.88
CA GLU A 465 -10.92 6.43 26.38
C GLU A 465 -9.46 6.69 26.77
N ALA A 466 -8.86 5.83 27.60
CA ALA A 466 -7.52 6.06 28.09
C ALA A 466 -6.51 6.11 26.94
N MET A 467 -5.52 7.00 27.03
CA MET A 467 -4.48 7.20 26.01
C MET A 467 -5.02 7.54 24.61
N PRO A 468 -5.67 8.72 24.45
CA PRO A 468 -6.15 9.20 23.15
C PRO A 468 -4.99 9.53 22.20
N MET A 469 -5.20 9.27 20.91
CA MET A 469 -4.28 9.59 19.79
C MET A 469 -4.51 10.98 19.21
N ALA A 470 -5.72 11.49 19.36
CA ALA A 470 -6.14 12.81 18.92
C ALA A 470 -7.33 13.27 19.75
N CYS A 471 -7.71 14.53 19.64
CA CYS A 471 -8.93 15.04 20.23
C CYS A 471 -10.21 14.60 19.50
N ASP A 472 -11.26 14.38 20.28
CA ASP A 472 -12.56 13.88 19.81
C ASP A 472 -13.46 14.93 19.14
N GLU A 473 -12.96 16.16 18.99
CA GLU A 473 -13.72 17.26 18.39
C GLU A 473 -14.00 17.05 16.90
N THR A 474 -13.20 16.23 16.22
CA THR A 474 -13.32 15.96 14.78
C THR A 474 -13.65 14.49 14.53
N THR A 475 -14.36 14.19 13.42
CA THR A 475 -14.62 12.81 13.01
C THR A 475 -13.33 12.02 12.78
N ALA A 476 -12.31 12.67 12.21
CA ALA A 476 -10.99 12.07 12.01
C ALA A 476 -10.33 11.73 13.36
N GLY A 477 -10.32 12.65 14.33
CA GLY A 477 -9.75 12.40 15.65
C GLY A 477 -10.46 11.27 16.41
N ARG A 478 -11.81 11.26 16.39
CA ARG A 478 -12.57 10.14 16.98
C ARG A 478 -12.25 8.80 16.29
N ARG A 479 -12.12 8.78 14.96
CA ARG A 479 -11.71 7.57 14.22
C ARG A 479 -10.32 7.09 14.63
N LEU A 480 -9.38 8.00 14.90
CA LEU A 480 -8.06 7.65 15.42
C LEU A 480 -8.14 6.99 16.80
N ASN A 481 -9.05 7.45 17.66
CA ASN A 481 -9.23 6.91 19.01
C ASN A 481 -9.96 5.55 19.03
N ARG A 482 -10.88 5.30 18.10
CA ARG A 482 -11.55 3.99 17.92
C ARG A 482 -10.60 2.96 17.29
N ARG A 483 -9.80 2.28 18.11
CA ARG A 483 -8.80 1.33 17.64
C ARG A 483 -8.57 0.16 18.59
N VAL A 484 -8.00 -0.91 18.05
CA VAL A 484 -7.36 -1.97 18.82
C VAL A 484 -5.90 -2.03 18.43
N GLU A 485 -5.01 -1.97 19.42
CA GLU A 485 -3.56 -2.05 19.23
C GLU A 485 -3.05 -3.43 19.60
N LEU A 486 -2.05 -3.93 18.88
CA LEU A 486 -1.30 -5.12 19.27
C LEU A 486 -0.10 -4.71 20.13
N TRP A 487 0.02 -5.34 21.30
CA TRP A 487 1.15 -5.20 22.21
C TRP A 487 1.81 -6.55 22.44
N VAL A 488 3.12 -6.55 22.59
CA VAL A 488 3.92 -7.75 22.83
C VAL A 488 4.80 -7.56 24.06
N ARG A 489 4.92 -8.61 24.85
CA ARG A 489 5.77 -8.66 26.04
C ARG A 489 6.60 -9.94 25.97
N PRO A 490 7.89 -9.90 26.35
CA PRO A 490 8.65 -11.13 26.56
C PRO A 490 7.90 -12.06 27.51
N ALA A 491 7.66 -13.31 27.12
CA ALA A 491 7.07 -14.29 28.01
C ALA A 491 8.10 -14.59 29.10
N MET A 492 7.99 -13.90 30.24
CA MET A 492 8.78 -14.23 31.43
C MET A 492 8.55 -15.71 31.70
N ALA A 493 9.62 -16.50 31.79
CA ALA A 493 9.54 -17.91 32.09
C ALA A 493 8.66 -18.09 33.34
N LYS A 494 7.68 -19.01 33.31
CA LYS A 494 6.87 -19.38 34.48
C LYS A 494 7.77 -19.55 35.71
N GLY A 495 7.83 -18.56 36.60
CA GLY A 495 8.75 -18.58 37.74
C GLY A 495 9.04 -17.24 38.40
N ASP A 496 9.03 -16.12 37.68
CA ASP A 496 9.29 -14.82 38.32
C ASP A 496 8.00 -14.17 38.86
N PRO A 497 8.00 -13.72 40.14
CA PRO A 497 6.82 -13.12 40.74
C PRO A 497 6.44 -11.84 40.00
N ALA A 498 5.13 -11.64 39.82
CA ALA A 498 4.57 -10.38 39.36
C ALA A 498 5.10 -9.23 40.24
N PRO A 499 5.32 -8.03 39.69
CA PRO A 499 5.72 -6.89 40.51
C PRO A 499 4.67 -6.67 41.61
N GLU A 500 5.10 -6.76 42.87
CA GLU A 500 4.27 -6.44 44.02
C GLU A 500 4.06 -4.92 44.06
N ASN A 501 2.81 -4.53 43.76
CA ASN A 501 2.10 -3.25 43.99
C ASN A 501 2.90 -1.96 44.26
#